data_AF-A0AAW1V4W3-F1
#
_entry.id   AF-A0AAW1V4W3-F1
#
_cell.length_a   1.000
_cell.length_b   1.000
_cell.length_c   1.000
_cell.angle_alpha   90.00
_cell.angle_beta   90.00
_cell.angle_gamma   90.00
#
_symmetry.space_group_name_H-M   'P 1'
#
loop_
_entity.id
_entity.type
_entity.pdbx_description
1 polymer ?
#
loop_
_entity_poly.entity_id
_entity_poly.type
_entity_poly.pdbx_seq_one_letter_code
_entity_poly.pdbx_strand_id
1 'polypeptide(L)'
;MTISEGFFLTTLYTTSIVIVGLVQGVLVKSFSLVIHFEDINSLQQLIEYNFRIINSFDIFHDDSSEIMKKLNERIENIYSDVSQLSVILKSKDLAYFERERDAKYYIEANFTNDEGRPLLHVVEECPISYFITYIVPLGSPYIKRINELIMEFSEAGLIEYWYSSMVENLIKGKTIHEHRVHFEKRRPFSMKDVEFSFFILYAGLTLSIIVFSLELSARYLKEKFLKITEQISIIW
;
A
#
# COMPACT_ATOMS: atom_id res chain seq x y z
N MET A 1 -31.86 31.86 33.62
CA MET A 1 -31.62 31.16 32.36
C MET A 1 -32.89 31.28 31.53
N THR A 2 -32.83 32.07 30.47
CA THR A 2 -34.00 32.28 29.60
C THR A 2 -34.32 30.97 28.86
N ILE A 3 -35.59 30.68 28.57
CA ILE A 3 -35.99 29.45 27.86
C ILE A 3 -35.23 29.32 26.52
N SER A 4 -34.92 30.45 25.88
CA SER A 4 -34.08 30.55 24.68
C SER A 4 -32.63 30.09 24.90
N GLU A 5 -31.99 30.45 26.01
CA GLU A 5 -30.63 29.98 26.35
C GLU A 5 -30.61 28.46 26.56
N GLY A 6 -31.65 27.92 27.21
CA GLY A 6 -31.80 26.48 27.41
C GLY A 6 -31.88 25.73 26.08
N PHE A 7 -32.73 26.17 25.16
CA PHE A 7 -32.90 25.55 23.85
C PHE A 7 -31.63 25.63 22.98
N PHE A 8 -30.93 26.77 23.05
CA PHE A 8 -29.66 26.95 22.35
C PHE A 8 -28.59 25.98 22.87
N LEU A 9 -28.42 25.88 24.19
CA LEU A 9 -27.43 24.98 24.79
C LEU A 9 -27.74 23.52 24.46
N THR A 10 -29.00 23.09 24.57
CA THR A 10 -29.37 21.70 24.24
C THR A 10 -29.06 21.35 22.78
N THR A 11 -29.30 22.27 21.85
CA THR A 11 -29.01 22.08 20.42
C THR A 11 -27.50 22.04 20.16
N LEU A 12 -26.74 22.89 20.85
CA LEU A 12 -25.29 22.92 20.75
C LEU A 12 -24.66 21.60 21.27
N TYR A 13 -25.14 21.09 22.41
CA TYR A 13 -24.66 19.84 23.00
C TYR A 13 -24.94 18.64 22.10
N THR A 14 -26.16 18.51 21.58
CA THR A 14 -26.52 17.39 20.70
C THR A 14 -25.71 17.41 19.41
N THR A 15 -25.55 18.59 18.81
CA THR A 15 -24.74 18.75 17.59
C THR A 15 -23.26 18.43 17.85
N SER A 16 -22.72 18.86 18.99
CA SER A 16 -21.33 18.56 19.38
C SER A 16 -21.11 17.06 19.56
N ILE A 17 -22.03 16.36 20.21
CA ILE A 17 -21.95 14.89 20.40
C ILE A 17 -21.95 14.17 19.05
N VAL A 18 -22.82 14.58 18.12
CA VAL A 18 -22.89 14.00 16.78
C VAL A 18 -21.58 14.21 16.01
N ILE A 19 -21.04 15.44 16.03
CA ILE A 19 -19.78 15.75 15.34
C ILE A 19 -18.62 14.93 15.92
N VAL A 20 -18.49 14.86 17.25
CA VAL A 20 -17.43 14.08 17.91
C VAL A 20 -17.53 12.60 17.53
N GLY A 21 -18.73 12.03 17.52
CA GLY A 21 -18.96 10.64 17.10
C GLY A 21 -18.56 10.39 15.64
N LEU A 22 -18.90 11.29 14.73
CA LEU A 22 -18.52 11.20 13.31
C LEU A 22 -17.00 11.26 13.13
N VAL A 23 -16.35 12.22 13.79
CA VAL A 23 -14.89 12.39 13.71
C VAL A 23 -14.17 11.16 14.27
N GLN A 24 -14.60 10.64 15.41
CA GLN A 24 -14.05 9.40 15.97
C GLN A 24 -14.25 8.21 15.03
N GLY A 25 -15.43 8.07 14.42
CA GLY A 25 -15.68 7.00 13.44
C GLY A 25 -14.77 7.08 12.22
N VAL A 26 -14.56 8.28 11.68
CA VAL A 26 -13.64 8.51 10.56
C VAL A 26 -12.19 8.21 10.96
N LEU A 27 -11.75 8.65 12.15
CA LEU A 27 -10.40 8.38 12.66
C LEU A 27 -10.14 6.90 12.86
N VAL A 28 -11.07 6.18 13.49
CA VAL A 28 -10.96 4.72 13.68
C VAL A 28 -10.89 4.04 12.32
N LYS A 29 -11.72 4.45 11.36
CA LYS A 29 -11.67 3.91 9.99
C LYS A 29 -10.32 4.18 9.34
N SER A 30 -9.78 5.40 9.41
CA SER A 30 -8.51 5.74 8.79
C SER A 30 -7.31 5.04 9.43
N PHE A 31 -7.36 4.78 10.74
CA PHE A 31 -6.30 4.02 11.42
C PHE A 31 -6.43 2.51 11.23
N SER A 32 -7.63 2.01 10.98
CA SER A 32 -7.88 0.57 10.81
C SER A 32 -7.76 0.10 9.36
N LEU A 33 -8.05 0.99 8.40
CA LEU A 33 -7.91 0.68 6.97
C LEU A 33 -6.53 1.11 6.48
N VAL A 34 -5.77 0.14 5.99
CA VAL A 34 -4.62 0.43 5.13
C VAL A 34 -5.18 0.95 3.81
N ILE A 35 -4.84 2.20 3.45
CA ILE A 35 -5.18 2.75 2.13
C ILE A 35 -4.31 1.99 1.11
N HIS A 36 -4.89 1.02 0.44
CA HIS A 36 -4.28 0.41 -0.74
C HIS A 36 -4.64 1.24 -1.97
N PHE A 37 -3.63 1.56 -2.78
CA PHE A 37 -3.86 2.10 -4.11
C PHE A 37 -4.55 1.02 -4.96
N GLU A 38 -5.39 1.44 -5.91
CA GLU A 38 -5.97 0.47 -6.85
C GLU A 38 -4.86 -0.24 -7.60
N ASP A 39 -4.91 -1.57 -7.58
CA ASP A 39 -3.95 -2.40 -8.28
C ASP A 39 -4.16 -2.33 -9.80
N ILE A 40 -3.05 -2.40 -10.55
CA ILE A 40 -3.08 -2.42 -12.01
C ILE A 40 -3.54 -3.80 -12.46
N ASN A 41 -4.69 -3.86 -13.14
CA ASN A 41 -5.32 -5.12 -13.53
C ASN A 41 -5.36 -5.37 -15.04
N SER A 42 -5.05 -4.36 -15.86
CA SER A 42 -4.96 -4.50 -17.31
C SER A 42 -3.59 -4.13 -17.87
N LEU A 43 -3.24 -4.76 -18.99
CA LEU A 43 -2.04 -4.45 -19.76
C LEU A 43 -2.09 -3.03 -20.33
N GLN A 44 -3.30 -2.56 -20.66
CA GLN A 44 -3.53 -1.20 -21.11
C GLN A 44 -3.16 -0.16 -20.03
N GLN A 45 -3.56 -0.39 -18.78
CA GLN A 45 -3.18 0.47 -17.65
C GLN A 45 -1.66 0.48 -17.46
N LEU A 46 -1.01 -0.67 -17.63
CA LEU A 46 0.45 -0.77 -17.52
C LEU A 46 1.17 0.13 -18.54
N ILE A 47 0.63 0.25 -19.76
CA ILE A 47 1.10 1.17 -20.80
C ILE A 47 0.81 2.63 -20.42
N GLU A 48 -0.40 2.94 -19.95
CA GLU A 48 -0.84 4.30 -19.58
C GLU A 48 -0.04 4.88 -18.42
N TYR A 49 0.24 4.07 -17.41
CA TYR A 49 1.08 4.44 -16.26
C TYR A 49 2.59 4.43 -16.56
N ASN A 50 2.97 4.11 -17.80
CA ASN A 50 4.34 4.15 -18.28
C ASN A 50 5.31 3.22 -17.52
N PHE A 51 4.86 2.01 -17.17
CA PHE A 51 5.72 1.03 -16.51
C PHE A 51 6.82 0.52 -17.44
N ARG A 52 8.00 0.32 -16.87
CA ARG A 52 9.12 -0.40 -17.51
C ARG A 52 8.99 -1.88 -17.22
N ILE A 53 9.30 -2.72 -18.19
CA ILE A 53 9.15 -4.17 -18.04
C ILE A 53 10.53 -4.80 -18.07
N ILE A 54 10.92 -5.50 -17.01
CA ILE A 54 12.12 -6.34 -17.07
C ILE A 54 11.72 -7.69 -17.64
N ASN A 55 12.49 -8.17 -18.61
CA ASN A 55 12.38 -9.55 -19.03
C ASN A 55 13.65 -10.03 -19.73
N SER A 56 13.95 -11.31 -19.59
CA SER A 56 15.11 -11.95 -20.23
C SER A 56 14.80 -12.47 -21.64
N PHE A 57 13.52 -12.65 -21.98
CA PHE A 57 13.06 -13.25 -23.23
C PHE A 57 12.15 -12.30 -24.00
N ASP A 58 12.28 -12.30 -25.33
CA ASP A 58 11.31 -11.69 -26.22
C ASP A 58 10.08 -12.61 -26.32
N ILE A 59 9.05 -12.33 -25.52
CA ILE A 59 7.83 -13.17 -25.46
C ILE A 59 6.84 -12.77 -26.58
N PHE A 60 6.98 -11.58 -27.18
CA PHE A 60 6.00 -11.01 -28.10
C PHE A 60 6.41 -11.05 -29.57
N HIS A 61 7.49 -11.77 -29.90
CA HIS A 61 8.10 -11.76 -31.22
C HIS A 61 7.11 -12.04 -32.39
N ASP A 62 6.13 -12.92 -32.17
CA ASP A 62 5.19 -13.35 -33.22
C ASP A 62 3.80 -12.69 -33.12
N ASP A 63 3.58 -11.77 -32.15
CA ASP A 63 2.28 -11.13 -31.98
C ASP A 63 2.16 -9.83 -32.80
N SER A 64 1.02 -9.68 -33.50
CA SER A 64 0.72 -8.51 -34.33
C SER A 64 -0.12 -7.46 -33.62
N SER A 65 -0.61 -7.74 -32.40
CA SER A 65 -1.42 -6.85 -31.58
C SER A 65 -0.68 -5.54 -31.26
N GLU A 66 -1.41 -4.41 -31.35
CA GLU A 66 -0.86 -3.08 -31.05
C GLU A 66 -0.42 -2.97 -29.58
N ILE A 67 -1.15 -3.60 -28.66
CA ILE A 67 -0.83 -3.61 -27.23
C ILE A 67 0.50 -4.34 -27.00
N MET A 68 0.67 -5.52 -27.62
CA MET A 68 1.89 -6.33 -27.44
C MET A 68 3.11 -5.65 -28.04
N LYS A 69 2.98 -4.95 -29.17
CA LYS A 69 4.05 -4.13 -29.74
C LYS A 69 4.47 -3.01 -28.78
N LYS A 70 3.51 -2.27 -28.22
CA LYS A 70 3.77 -1.21 -27.22
C LYS A 70 4.39 -1.74 -25.94
N LEU A 71 4.05 -2.96 -25.52
CA LEU A 71 4.69 -3.63 -24.38
C LEU A 71 6.11 -4.06 -24.73
N ASN A 72 6.34 -4.62 -25.93
CA ASN A 72 7.66 -5.09 -26.35
C ASN A 72 8.68 -3.94 -26.44
N GLU A 73 8.25 -2.77 -26.90
CA GLU A 73 9.07 -1.54 -26.91
C GLU A 73 9.55 -1.10 -25.52
N ARG A 74 8.90 -1.57 -24.45
CA ARG A 74 9.19 -1.22 -23.04
C ARG A 74 9.96 -2.31 -22.30
N ILE A 75 10.30 -3.42 -22.98
CA ILE A 75 11.06 -4.50 -22.39
C ILE A 75 12.53 -4.09 -22.30
N GLU A 76 13.03 -4.00 -21.07
CA GLU A 76 14.43 -3.80 -20.74
C GLU A 76 15.03 -5.13 -20.31
N ASN A 77 16.09 -5.57 -20.99
CA ASN A 77 16.81 -6.77 -20.58
C ASN A 77 17.79 -6.41 -19.45
N ILE A 78 17.34 -6.63 -18.21
CA ILE A 78 18.17 -6.41 -17.02
C ILE A 78 18.69 -7.75 -16.53
N TYR A 79 19.96 -8.01 -16.80
CA TYR A 79 20.70 -9.09 -16.15
C TYR A 79 21.06 -8.65 -14.73
N SER A 80 20.55 -9.39 -13.74
CA SER A 80 20.83 -9.20 -12.33
C SER A 80 21.12 -10.58 -11.71
N ASP A 81 22.17 -10.67 -10.90
CA ASP A 81 22.46 -11.86 -10.06
C ASP A 81 21.41 -12.03 -8.94
N VAL A 82 20.56 -11.04 -8.72
CA VAL A 82 19.50 -11.01 -7.71
C VAL A 82 18.15 -11.30 -8.34
N SER A 83 17.26 -11.98 -7.62
CA SER A 83 15.87 -12.27 -8.05
C SER A 83 15.16 -11.02 -8.57
N GLN A 84 14.58 -11.10 -9.76
CA GLN A 84 13.86 -10.00 -10.41
C GLN A 84 12.69 -9.51 -9.54
N LEU A 85 12.00 -10.42 -8.85
CA LEU A 85 10.93 -10.07 -7.90
C LEU A 85 11.44 -9.17 -6.76
N SER A 86 12.68 -9.36 -6.30
CA SER A 86 13.30 -8.50 -5.28
C SER A 86 13.69 -7.12 -5.83
N VAL A 87 13.96 -7.00 -7.13
CA VAL A 87 14.21 -5.73 -7.80
C VAL A 87 12.91 -4.94 -7.94
N ILE A 88 11.84 -5.60 -8.38
CA ILE A 88 10.50 -5.01 -8.49
C ILE A 88 10.03 -4.48 -7.14
N LEU A 89 10.23 -5.23 -6.06
CA LEU A 89 9.80 -4.81 -4.72
C LEU A 89 10.41 -3.46 -4.29
N LYS A 90 11.58 -3.10 -4.81
CA LYS A 90 12.27 -1.83 -4.50
C LYS A 90 11.87 -0.67 -5.42
N SER A 91 11.21 -0.97 -6.53
CA SER A 91 10.83 0.00 -7.56
C SER A 91 9.30 0.16 -7.61
N LYS A 92 8.81 1.35 -7.96
CA LYS A 92 7.36 1.62 -8.02
C LYS A 92 6.80 1.62 -9.45
N ASP A 93 7.67 1.66 -10.45
CA ASP A 93 7.38 1.90 -11.85
C ASP A 93 7.85 0.75 -12.75
N LEU A 94 7.96 -0.45 -12.17
CA LEU A 94 8.62 -1.59 -12.80
C LEU A 94 7.75 -2.84 -12.71
N ALA A 95 7.64 -3.56 -13.82
CA ALA A 95 6.90 -4.80 -13.95
C ALA A 95 7.80 -5.91 -14.50
N TYR A 96 7.37 -7.16 -14.36
CA TYR A 96 8.10 -8.34 -14.83
C TYR A 96 7.10 -9.40 -15.27
N PHE A 97 7.43 -10.12 -16.33
CA PHE A 97 6.63 -11.26 -16.77
C PHE A 97 7.12 -12.53 -16.08
N GLU A 98 6.17 -13.23 -15.45
CA GLU A 98 6.40 -14.53 -14.83
C GLU A 98 5.21 -15.44 -15.14
N ARG A 99 5.42 -16.75 -15.08
CA ARG A 99 4.32 -17.71 -15.13
C ARG A 99 3.39 -17.45 -13.96
N GLU A 100 2.10 -17.29 -14.24
CA GLU A 100 1.09 -16.95 -13.23
C GLU A 100 1.17 -17.84 -11.97
N ARG A 101 1.27 -19.16 -12.18
CA ARG A 101 1.36 -20.14 -11.09
C ARG A 101 2.62 -19.99 -10.25
N ASP A 102 3.75 -19.72 -10.90
CA ASP A 102 5.03 -19.53 -10.20
C ASP A 102 5.06 -18.18 -9.49
N ALA A 103 4.52 -17.13 -10.12
CA ALA A 103 4.42 -15.80 -9.53
C ALA A 103 3.63 -15.84 -8.22
N LYS A 104 2.42 -16.43 -8.25
CA LYS A 104 1.59 -16.64 -7.06
C LYS A 104 2.35 -17.38 -5.97
N TYR A 105 2.98 -18.50 -6.35
CA TYR A 105 3.79 -19.29 -5.42
C TYR A 105 4.96 -18.49 -4.81
N TYR A 106 5.78 -17.83 -5.63
CA TYR A 106 6.95 -17.10 -5.15
C TYR A 106 6.54 -15.93 -4.25
N ILE A 107 5.45 -15.25 -4.57
CA ILE A 107 4.91 -14.14 -3.78
C ILE A 107 4.46 -14.65 -2.42
N GLU A 108 3.62 -15.69 -2.38
CA GLU A 108 3.14 -16.28 -1.13
C GLU A 108 4.28 -16.86 -0.27
N ALA A 109 5.31 -17.41 -0.91
CA ALA A 109 6.40 -18.08 -0.20
C ALA A 109 7.55 -17.16 0.24
N ASN A 110 7.75 -15.99 -0.38
CA ASN A 110 8.93 -15.15 -0.13
C ASN A 110 8.65 -13.64 -0.05
N PHE A 111 7.51 -13.18 -0.57
CA PHE A 111 7.21 -11.76 -0.70
C PHE A 111 5.89 -11.42 -0.01
N THR A 112 5.78 -11.86 1.25
CA THR A 112 4.70 -11.50 2.16
C THR A 112 5.19 -10.51 3.21
N ASN A 113 4.29 -9.66 3.67
CA ASN A 113 4.56 -8.76 4.78
C ASN A 113 4.44 -9.47 6.13
N ASP A 114 4.69 -8.74 7.21
CA ASP A 114 4.57 -9.26 8.57
C ASP A 114 3.13 -9.69 8.98
N GLU A 115 2.14 -9.50 8.12
CA GLU A 115 0.76 -9.93 8.34
C GLU A 115 0.35 -11.06 7.38
N GLY A 116 1.31 -11.63 6.63
CA GLY A 116 1.06 -12.66 5.63
C GLY A 116 0.39 -12.14 4.35
N ARG A 117 0.33 -10.83 4.13
CA ARG A 117 -0.24 -10.23 2.91
C ARG A 117 0.83 -10.13 1.81
N PRO A 118 0.47 -10.36 0.54
CA PRO A 118 1.42 -10.24 -0.57
C PRO A 118 1.93 -8.80 -0.71
N LEU A 119 3.23 -8.66 -0.98
CA LEU A 119 3.90 -7.38 -1.23
C LEU A 119 3.94 -7.00 -2.72
N LEU A 120 3.63 -7.95 -3.59
CA LEU A 120 3.60 -7.79 -5.05
C LEU A 120 2.22 -8.18 -5.55
N HIS A 121 1.73 -7.43 -6.55
CA HIS A 121 0.47 -7.69 -7.22
C HIS A 121 0.71 -8.45 -8.53
N VAL A 122 -0.17 -9.41 -8.84
CA VAL A 122 -0.19 -10.10 -10.12
C VAL A 122 -1.33 -9.51 -10.95
N VAL A 123 -0.98 -8.86 -12.05
CA VAL A 123 -1.94 -8.30 -13.02
C VAL A 123 -2.88 -9.39 -13.52
N GLU A 124 -4.19 -9.14 -13.49
CA GLU A 124 -5.21 -10.15 -13.86
C GLU A 124 -5.19 -10.52 -15.35
N GLU A 125 -4.92 -9.55 -16.23
CA GLU A 125 -4.84 -9.77 -17.67
C GLU A 125 -3.53 -10.50 -18.04
N CYS A 126 -3.66 -11.75 -18.49
CA CYS A 126 -2.53 -12.55 -18.93
C CYS A 126 -2.25 -12.32 -20.43
N PRO A 127 -1.04 -11.86 -20.81
CA PRO A 127 -0.75 -11.53 -22.19
C PRO A 127 -0.60 -12.78 -23.07
N ILE A 128 -0.10 -13.89 -22.51
CA ILE A 128 0.23 -15.11 -23.26
C ILE A 128 -0.05 -16.34 -22.39
N SER A 129 -0.74 -17.32 -22.98
CA SER A 129 -0.89 -18.66 -22.42
C SER A 129 -0.12 -19.67 -23.25
N TYR A 130 0.66 -20.53 -22.60
CA TYR A 130 1.49 -21.53 -23.27
C TYR A 130 1.61 -22.82 -22.44
N PHE A 131 1.98 -23.90 -23.11
CA PHE A 131 2.27 -25.18 -22.48
C PHE A 131 3.76 -25.35 -22.21
N ILE A 132 4.09 -25.91 -21.05
CA ILE A 132 5.45 -26.35 -20.76
C ILE A 132 5.58 -27.78 -21.27
N THR A 133 6.58 -28.03 -22.10
CA THR A 133 6.83 -29.34 -22.71
C THR A 133 8.24 -29.82 -22.40
N TYR A 134 8.44 -31.13 -22.46
CA TYR A 134 9.77 -31.72 -22.37
C TYR A 134 10.46 -31.66 -23.71
N ILE A 135 11.70 -31.16 -23.72
CA ILE A 135 12.55 -31.12 -24.90
C ILE A 135 13.25 -32.48 -25.04
N VAL A 136 13.13 -33.10 -26.22
CA VAL A 136 13.82 -34.34 -26.55
C VAL A 136 14.61 -34.19 -27.86
N PRO A 137 15.72 -34.93 -28.05
CA PRO A 137 16.44 -34.92 -29.31
C PRO A 137 15.56 -35.30 -30.50
N LEU A 138 15.81 -34.66 -31.65
CA LEU A 138 15.11 -34.97 -32.88
C LEU A 138 15.32 -36.44 -33.27
N GLY A 139 14.23 -37.16 -33.55
CA GLY A 139 14.27 -38.59 -33.86
C GLY A 139 14.39 -39.51 -32.65
N SER A 140 14.25 -38.99 -31.42
CA SER A 140 14.25 -39.82 -30.21
C SER A 140 13.15 -40.89 -30.27
N PRO A 141 13.47 -42.19 -30.08
CA PRO A 141 12.48 -43.26 -30.07
C PRO A 141 11.56 -43.17 -28.83
N TYR A 142 11.94 -42.38 -27.82
CA TYR A 142 11.21 -42.25 -26.57
C TYR A 142 10.09 -41.22 -26.61
N ILE A 143 9.99 -40.40 -27.66
CA ILE A 143 9.01 -39.30 -27.72
C ILE A 143 7.57 -39.80 -27.51
N LYS A 144 7.22 -40.91 -28.17
CA LYS A 144 5.89 -41.51 -28.04
C LYS A 144 5.64 -41.98 -26.61
N ARG A 145 6.61 -42.70 -26.02
CA ARG A 145 6.47 -43.24 -24.67
C ARG A 145 6.40 -42.15 -23.61
N ILE A 146 7.19 -41.08 -23.75
CA ILE A 146 7.16 -39.93 -22.84
C ILE A 146 5.81 -39.22 -22.91
N ASN A 147 5.28 -38.99 -24.12
CA ASN A 147 3.97 -38.37 -24.28
C ASN A 147 2.84 -39.22 -23.66
N GLU A 148 2.86 -40.55 -23.87
CA GLU A 148 1.92 -41.47 -23.21
C GLU A 148 1.96 -41.36 -21.69
N LEU A 149 3.16 -41.38 -21.10
CA LEU A 149 3.32 -41.26 -19.65
C LEU A 149 2.83 -39.90 -19.13
N ILE A 150 3.11 -38.81 -19.83
CA ILE A 150 2.63 -37.48 -19.42
C ILE A 150 1.10 -37.42 -19.47
N MET A 151 0.48 -38.01 -20.51
CA MET A 151 -0.98 -38.10 -20.61
C MET A 151 -1.56 -38.94 -19.46
N GLU A 152 -1.01 -40.14 -19.20
CA GLU A 152 -1.45 -40.99 -18.08
C GLU A 152 -1.36 -40.25 -16.74
N PHE A 153 -0.27 -39.52 -16.49
CA PHE A 153 -0.09 -38.74 -15.26
C PHE A 153 -1.05 -37.55 -15.16
N SER A 154 -1.33 -36.89 -16.29
CA SER A 154 -2.27 -35.79 -16.36
C SER A 154 -3.70 -36.27 -16.13
N GLU A 155 -4.12 -37.36 -16.79
CA GLU A 155 -5.45 -37.97 -16.67
C GLU A 155 -5.70 -38.52 -15.27
N ALA A 156 -4.66 -39.08 -14.63
CA ALA A 156 -4.72 -39.51 -13.24
C ALA A 156 -4.71 -38.36 -12.22
N GLY A 157 -4.55 -37.10 -12.67
CA GLY A 157 -4.47 -35.91 -11.80
C GLY A 157 -3.18 -35.83 -10.98
N LEU A 158 -2.17 -36.66 -11.27
CA LEU A 158 -0.92 -36.72 -10.50
C LEU A 158 -0.10 -35.45 -10.64
N ILE A 159 -0.13 -34.80 -11.81
CA ILE A 159 0.59 -33.55 -12.06
C ILE A 159 0.03 -32.44 -11.15
N GLU A 160 -1.28 -32.30 -11.08
CA GLU A 160 -1.94 -31.28 -10.26
C GLU A 160 -1.76 -31.54 -8.77
N TYR A 161 -1.90 -32.81 -8.35
CA TYR A 161 -1.64 -33.22 -6.97
C TYR A 161 -0.19 -32.91 -6.55
N TRP A 162 0.79 -33.24 -7.40
CA TRP A 162 2.20 -33.00 -7.12
C TRP A 162 2.48 -31.50 -6.97
N TYR A 163 1.92 -30.68 -7.86
CA TYR A 163 2.08 -29.22 -7.80
C TYR A 163 1.48 -28.65 -6.51
N SER A 164 0.22 -28.96 -6.23
CA SER A 164 -0.48 -28.50 -5.02
C SER A 164 0.24 -28.93 -3.74
N SER A 165 0.65 -30.19 -3.65
CA SER A 165 1.34 -30.72 -2.47
C SER A 165 2.71 -30.08 -2.27
N MET A 166 3.47 -29.84 -3.34
CA MET A 166 4.76 -29.16 -3.27
C MET A 166 4.60 -27.72 -2.74
N VAL A 167 3.65 -26.97 -3.32
CA VAL A 167 3.35 -25.60 -2.90
C VAL A 167 2.95 -25.55 -1.43
N GLU A 168 2.01 -26.42 -1.01
CA GLU A 168 1.53 -26.47 0.37
C GLU A 168 2.64 -26.78 1.37
N ASN A 169 3.49 -27.77 1.07
CA ASN A 169 4.58 -28.16 1.96
C ASN A 169 5.64 -27.05 2.10
N LEU A 170 5.95 -26.34 1.01
CA LEU A 170 6.92 -25.25 1.01
C LEU A 170 6.38 -24.01 1.75
N ILE A 171 5.09 -23.69 1.57
CA ILE A 171 4.43 -22.61 2.33
C ILE A 171 4.41 -22.98 3.82
N LYS A 172 3.89 -24.17 4.19
CA LYS A 172 3.83 -24.61 5.60
C LYS A 172 5.19 -24.59 6.29
N GLY A 173 6.25 -25.02 5.61
CA GLY A 173 7.61 -24.99 6.14
C GLY A 173 8.06 -23.59 6.58
N LYS A 174 7.60 -22.54 5.88
CA LYS A 174 7.92 -21.14 6.18
C LYS A 174 6.91 -20.45 7.09
N THR A 175 5.62 -20.66 6.87
CA THR A 175 4.54 -20.07 7.67
C THR A 175 4.66 -20.43 9.15
N ILE A 176 5.13 -21.66 9.48
CA ILE A 176 5.39 -22.07 10.87
C ILE A 176 6.50 -21.25 11.53
N HIS A 177 7.51 -20.82 10.76
CA HIS A 177 8.60 -19.97 11.24
C HIS A 177 8.15 -18.53 11.42
N GLU A 178 7.42 -17.98 10.45
CA GLU A 178 6.92 -16.60 10.45
C GLU A 178 5.80 -16.37 11.47
N HIS A 179 4.83 -17.28 11.60
CA HIS A 179 3.74 -17.14 12.59
C HIS A 179 4.25 -17.07 14.03
N ARG A 180 5.36 -17.75 14.38
CA ARG A 180 5.96 -17.61 15.72
C ARG A 180 6.50 -16.21 15.98
N VAL A 181 6.97 -15.50 14.94
CA VAL A 181 7.48 -14.13 15.04
C VAL A 181 6.34 -13.11 15.05
N HIS A 182 5.22 -13.39 14.39
CA HIS A 182 4.10 -12.45 14.25
C HIS A 182 3.21 -12.27 15.49
N PHE A 183 3.04 -13.30 16.32
CA PHE A 183 2.29 -13.14 17.58
C PHE A 183 2.90 -12.09 18.53
N GLU A 184 4.18 -11.72 18.34
CA GLU A 184 4.86 -10.71 19.14
C GLU A 184 4.78 -9.28 18.58
N LYS A 185 4.44 -9.09 17.30
CA LYS A 185 4.48 -7.78 16.63
C LYS A 185 3.09 -7.24 16.26
N ARG A 186 2.27 -6.90 17.25
CA ARG A 186 1.21 -5.90 17.01
C ARG A 186 1.87 -4.54 16.89
N ARG A 187 1.72 -3.85 15.75
CA ARG A 187 2.28 -2.50 15.53
C ARG A 187 1.77 -1.56 16.64
N PRO A 188 2.62 -1.11 17.58
CA PRO A 188 2.18 -0.18 18.62
C PRO A 188 1.92 1.18 17.96
N PHE A 189 0.89 1.87 18.43
CA PHE A 189 0.59 3.24 18.03
C PHE A 189 1.83 4.12 18.24
N SER A 190 2.34 4.71 17.15
CA SER A 190 3.63 5.39 17.17
C SER A 190 3.45 6.89 17.37
N MET A 191 4.43 7.54 18.01
CA MET A 191 4.40 9.00 18.21
C MET A 191 4.29 9.78 16.88
N LYS A 192 4.78 9.20 15.77
CA LYS A 192 4.63 9.77 14.43
C LYS A 192 3.17 9.93 14.00
N ASP A 193 2.29 9.04 14.45
CA ASP A 193 0.87 9.05 14.06
C ASP A 193 0.10 10.21 14.72
N VAL A 194 0.64 10.83 15.78
CA VAL A 194 0.02 11.94 16.55
C VAL A 194 0.76 13.27 16.38
N GLU A 195 1.86 13.28 15.65
CA GLU A 195 2.76 14.43 15.54
C GLU A 195 2.03 15.70 15.09
N PHE A 196 1.12 15.58 14.11
CA PHE A 196 0.32 16.70 13.61
C PHE A 196 -0.62 17.31 14.66
N SER A 197 -1.17 16.48 15.55
CA SER A 197 -2.01 16.96 16.66
C SER A 197 -1.23 17.83 17.65
N PHE A 198 0.05 17.49 17.88
CA PHE A 198 0.94 18.31 18.71
C PHE A 198 1.29 19.64 18.04
N PHE A 199 1.48 19.66 16.71
CA PHE A 199 1.71 20.91 15.98
C PHE A 199 0.53 21.88 16.09
N ILE A 200 -0.71 21.39 15.94
CA ILE A 200 -1.92 22.23 16.10
C ILE A 200 -2.00 22.78 17.52
N LEU A 201 -1.74 21.95 18.53
CA LEU A 201 -1.74 22.39 19.93
C LEU A 201 -0.70 23.49 20.17
N TYR A 202 0.52 23.29 19.66
CA TYR A 202 1.60 24.28 19.78
C TYR A 202 1.24 25.61 19.09
N ALA A 203 0.67 25.56 17.88
CA ALA A 203 0.19 26.73 17.17
C ALA A 203 -0.92 27.48 17.94
N GLY A 204 -1.85 26.74 18.56
CA GLY A 204 -2.91 27.34 19.39
C GLY A 204 -2.35 28.01 20.65
N LEU A 205 -1.41 27.38 21.34
CA LEU A 205 -0.76 27.93 22.53
C LEU A 205 0.06 29.18 22.22
N THR A 206 0.84 29.15 21.13
CA THR A 206 1.63 30.31 20.70
C THR A 206 0.73 31.49 20.33
N LEU A 207 -0.36 31.26 19.61
CA LEU A 207 -1.34 32.30 19.29
C LEU A 207 -1.96 32.89 20.57
N SER A 208 -2.35 32.04 21.52
CA SER A 208 -2.91 32.47 22.80
C SER A 208 -1.93 33.34 23.59
N ILE A 209 -0.66 32.94 23.66
CA ILE A 209 0.41 33.72 24.31
C ILE A 209 0.60 35.07 23.62
N ILE A 210 0.56 35.13 22.29
CA ILE A 210 0.67 36.38 21.54
C ILE A 210 -0.50 37.31 21.86
N VAL A 211 -1.73 36.81 21.80
CA VAL A 211 -2.94 37.61 22.11
C VAL A 211 -2.89 38.12 23.54
N PHE A 212 -2.54 37.27 24.51
CA PHE A 212 -2.40 37.65 25.91
C PHE A 212 -1.33 38.74 26.11
N SER A 213 -0.17 38.61 25.43
CA SER A 213 0.91 39.58 25.50
C SER A 213 0.52 40.94 24.88
N LEU A 214 -0.22 40.92 23.78
CA LEU A 214 -0.76 42.13 23.14
C LEU A 214 -1.79 42.82 24.04
N GLU A 215 -2.70 42.06 24.65
CA GLU A 215 -3.69 42.60 25.58
C GLU A 215 -3.01 43.26 26.80
N LEU A 216 -2.00 42.59 27.38
CA LEU A 216 -1.25 43.12 28.50
C LEU A 216 -0.52 44.41 28.15
N SER A 217 0.12 44.45 26.98
CA SER A 217 0.82 45.64 26.48
C SER A 217 -0.14 46.80 26.24
N ALA A 218 -1.31 46.55 25.65
CA ALA A 218 -2.33 47.56 25.41
C ALA A 218 -2.91 48.11 26.72
N ARG A 219 -3.17 47.25 27.72
CA ARG A 219 -3.61 47.68 29.06
C ARG A 219 -2.56 48.55 29.75
N TYR A 220 -1.30 48.12 29.71
CA TYR A 220 -0.18 48.88 30.30
C TYR A 220 -0.01 50.27 29.65
N LEU A 221 -0.10 50.35 28.32
CA LEU A 221 -0.07 51.62 27.58
C LEU A 221 -1.25 52.52 27.95
N LYS A 222 -2.46 51.95 28.04
CA LYS A 222 -3.67 52.70 28.42
C LYS A 222 -3.56 53.27 29.84
N GLU A 223 -3.09 52.48 30.80
CA GLU A 223 -2.88 52.94 32.19
C GLU A 223 -1.80 54.01 32.30
N LYS A 224 -0.69 53.86 31.56
CA LYS A 224 0.38 54.86 31.52
C LYS A 224 -0.09 56.18 30.90
N PHE A 225 -0.91 56.10 29.84
CA PHE A 225 -1.47 57.28 29.18
C PHE A 225 -2.44 58.02 30.11
N LEU A 226 -3.33 57.30 30.81
CA LEU A 226 -4.28 57.88 31.78
C LEU A 226 -3.59 58.63 32.93
N LYS A 227 -2.50 58.07 33.48
CA LYS A 227 -1.71 58.74 34.52
C LYS A 227 -1.05 60.04 34.03
N ILE A 228 -0.64 60.09 32.76
CA ILE A 228 -0.05 61.29 32.16
C ILE A 228 -1.13 62.36 31.95
N THR A 229 -2.34 62.01 31.51
CA THR A 229 -3.45 62.97 31.38
C THR A 229 -3.92 63.52 32.73
N GLU A 230 -4.00 62.71 33.79
CA GLU A 230 -4.33 63.18 35.14
C GLU A 230 -3.26 64.15 35.69
N GLN A 231 -1.97 63.90 35.43
CA GLN A 231 -0.91 64.85 35.83
C GLN A 231 -1.01 66.18 35.08
N ILE A 232 -1.42 66.18 33.82
CA ILE A 232 -1.56 67.41 33.02
C ILE A 232 -2.80 68.23 33.44
N SER A 233 -3.89 67.59 33.87
CA SER A 233 -5.10 68.31 34.32
C SER A 233 -5.02 68.91 35.72
N ILE A 234 -3.99 68.59 36.50
CA ILE A 234 -3.73 69.17 37.84
C ILE A 234 -2.83 70.41 37.73
N ILE A 235 -2.20 70.63 36.57
CA ILE A 235 -1.24 71.72 36.31
C ILE A 235 -1.91 72.94 35.61
N TRP A 236 -3.19 72.83 35.26
CA TRP A 236 -4.05 73.91 34.73
C TRP A 236 -5.26 74.12 35.64
#